data_AF-A0A0K2JJP5-F1
#
_entry.id   AF-A0A0K2JJP5-F1
#
_cell.length_a   1.000
_cell.length_b   1.000
_cell.length_c   1.000
_cell.angle_alpha   90.00
_cell.angle_beta   90.00
_cell.angle_gamma   90.00
#
_symmetry.space_group_name_H-M   'P 1'
#
loop_
_entity.id
_entity.type
_entity.pdbx_description
1 polymer ?
#
loop_
_entity_poly.entity_id
_entity_poly.type
_entity_poly.pdbx_seq_one_letter_code
_entity_poly.pdbx_strand_id
1 'polypeptide(L)'
;MDKFHLVKRFKDLFSYRNKNKINRLKYKLAKIYFFTGNYVVLLDFLICHLPYVIDNKKKFLLETIELIKNNKDGIENQALEYNIGCHMEGDVSHYIKSVKGRGAKIYCKEIFNNMLISSMLRLNSKINEVKIEKNTKIKEKIKFNIFYLNQRQNQFLSL
;
A
#
# COMPACT_ATOMS: atom_id res chain seq x y z
N MET A 1 -8.30 -4.73 -11.13
CA MET A 1 -9.23 -4.55 -9.99
C MET A 1 -8.58 -3.68 -8.94
N ASP A 2 -9.24 -2.61 -8.50
CA ASP A 2 -8.67 -1.71 -7.50
C ASP A 2 -8.73 -2.29 -6.07
N LYS A 3 -7.60 -2.19 -5.38
CA LYS A 3 -7.39 -2.61 -3.99
C LYS A 3 -8.28 -1.86 -3.03
N PHE A 4 -8.44 -0.55 -3.22
CA PHE A 4 -9.14 0.30 -2.27
C PHE A 4 -10.64 -0.02 -2.25
N HIS A 5 -11.23 -0.19 -3.42
CA HIS A 5 -12.63 -0.55 -3.59
C HIS A 5 -12.97 -1.93 -3.00
N LEU A 6 -12.21 -2.97 -3.35
CA LEU A 6 -12.55 -4.34 -2.89
C LEU A 6 -12.37 -4.49 -1.37
N VAL A 7 -11.29 -3.93 -0.81
CA VAL A 7 -11.04 -3.94 0.64
C VAL A 7 -12.12 -3.18 1.40
N LYS A 8 -12.64 -2.08 0.84
CA LYS A 8 -13.77 -1.35 1.41
C LYS A 8 -15.04 -2.20 1.41
N ARG A 9 -15.36 -2.88 0.30
CA ARG A 9 -16.52 -3.80 0.23
C ARG A 9 -16.42 -4.92 1.28
N PHE A 10 -15.23 -5.51 1.48
CA PHE A 10 -15.04 -6.51 2.54
C PHE A 10 -15.30 -5.95 3.94
N LYS A 11 -14.89 -4.71 4.20
CA LYS A 11 -15.13 -4.04 5.48
C LYS A 11 -16.62 -3.78 5.72
N ASP A 12 -17.35 -3.43 4.66
CA ASP A 12 -18.80 -3.15 4.73
C ASP A 12 -19.61 -4.45 4.88
N LEU A 13 -19.18 -5.54 4.23
CA LEU A 13 -19.73 -6.89 4.42
C LEU A 13 -19.48 -7.38 5.85
N PHE A 14 -18.21 -7.48 6.23
CA PHE A 14 -17.76 -7.98 7.53
C PHE A 14 -17.45 -6.81 8.46
N SER A 15 -18.51 -6.12 8.90
CA SER A 15 -18.38 -4.91 9.73
C SER A 15 -17.41 -5.10 10.88
N TYR A 16 -16.34 -4.31 10.84
CA TYR A 16 -15.33 -4.22 11.90
C TYR A 16 -15.85 -3.50 13.15
N ARG A 17 -17.06 -2.92 13.12
CA ARG A 17 -17.50 -1.90 14.07
C ARG A 17 -18.08 -2.41 15.39
N ASN A 18 -18.08 -3.71 15.68
CA ASN A 18 -18.47 -4.24 16.98
C ASN A 18 -17.54 -5.39 17.37
N LYS A 19 -17.42 -5.67 18.68
CA LYS A 19 -16.57 -6.69 19.35
C LYS A 19 -16.68 -8.15 18.81
N ASN A 20 -17.34 -8.36 17.67
CA ASN A 20 -17.50 -9.65 17.00
C ASN A 20 -16.17 -10.11 16.37
N LYS A 21 -15.46 -10.97 17.11
CA LYS A 21 -14.18 -11.58 16.69
C LYS A 21 -14.30 -12.35 15.37
N ILE A 22 -15.45 -12.97 15.09
CA ILE A 22 -15.68 -13.76 13.88
C ILE A 22 -15.70 -12.86 12.64
N ASN A 23 -16.44 -11.74 12.66
CA ASN A 23 -16.45 -10.82 11.52
C ASN A 23 -15.08 -10.20 11.25
N ARG A 24 -14.29 -9.93 12.30
CA ARG A 24 -12.91 -9.48 12.15
C ARG A 24 -12.04 -10.54 11.50
N LEU A 25 -12.22 -11.82 11.84
CA LEU A 25 -11.52 -12.93 11.20
C LEU A 25 -11.90 -13.04 9.72
N LYS A 26 -13.21 -13.00 9.41
CA LYS A 26 -13.72 -13.04 8.03
C LYS A 26 -13.15 -11.92 7.17
N TYR A 27 -13.14 -10.70 7.69
CA TYR A 27 -12.51 -9.55 7.02
C TYR A 27 -11.02 -9.79 6.75
N LYS A 28 -10.27 -10.27 7.75
CA LYS A 28 -8.83 -10.55 7.60
C LYS A 28 -8.58 -11.63 6.54
N LEU A 29 -9.36 -12.71 6.54
CA LEU A 29 -9.21 -13.81 5.60
C LEU A 29 -9.53 -13.37 4.16
N ALA A 30 -10.67 -12.71 3.94
CA ALA A 30 -11.00 -12.15 2.62
C ALA A 30 -9.91 -11.22 2.09
N LYS A 31 -9.36 -10.38 2.98
CA LYS A 31 -8.25 -9.47 2.66
C LYS A 31 -6.99 -10.25 2.29
N ILE A 32 -6.63 -11.31 3.03
CA ILE A 32 -5.48 -12.16 2.74
C ILE A 32 -5.65 -12.82 1.38
N TYR A 33 -6.77 -13.50 1.12
CA TYR A 33 -6.99 -14.21 -0.15
C TYR A 33 -6.94 -13.26 -1.34
N PHE A 34 -7.46 -12.03 -1.18
CA PHE A 34 -7.31 -10.99 -2.19
C PHE A 34 -5.85 -10.60 -2.44
N PHE A 35 -5.06 -10.33 -1.39
CA PHE A 35 -3.66 -9.89 -1.55
C PHE A 35 -2.72 -11.00 -2.03
N THR A 36 -3.03 -12.25 -1.74
CA THR A 36 -2.27 -13.39 -2.27
C THR A 36 -2.71 -13.76 -3.68
N GLY A 37 -3.64 -13.02 -4.29
CA GLY A 37 -4.19 -13.30 -5.61
C GLY A 37 -4.94 -14.63 -5.72
N ASN A 38 -5.41 -15.18 -4.59
CA ASN A 38 -6.04 -16.49 -4.55
C ASN A 38 -7.54 -16.37 -4.89
N TYR A 39 -7.81 -16.20 -6.19
CA TYR A 39 -9.15 -15.94 -6.73
C TYR A 39 -10.18 -17.01 -6.34
N VAL A 40 -9.86 -18.29 -6.53
CA VAL A 40 -10.79 -19.40 -6.27
C VAL A 40 -11.16 -19.45 -4.79
N VAL A 41 -10.16 -19.43 -3.90
CA VAL A 41 -10.40 -19.49 -2.45
C VAL A 41 -11.17 -18.26 -1.96
N LEU A 42 -10.89 -17.07 -2.50
CA LEU A 42 -11.65 -15.86 -2.18
C LEU A 42 -13.13 -15.99 -2.60
N LEU A 43 -13.37 -16.49 -3.81
CA LEU A 43 -14.72 -16.64 -4.36
C LEU A 43 -15.53 -17.66 -3.55
N ASP A 44 -14.96 -18.83 -3.30
CA ASP A 44 -15.58 -19.89 -2.50
C ASP A 44 -15.87 -19.40 -1.08
N PHE A 45 -14.92 -18.71 -0.45
CA PHE A 45 -15.10 -18.12 0.87
C PHE A 45 -16.32 -17.18 0.94
N LEU A 46 -16.54 -16.35 -0.08
CA LEU A 46 -17.69 -15.44 -0.13
C LEU A 46 -19.01 -16.19 -0.39
N ILE A 47 -19.00 -17.18 -1.28
CA ILE A 47 -20.18 -18.01 -1.59
C ILE A 47 -20.60 -18.82 -0.37
N CYS A 48 -19.67 -19.47 0.32
CA CYS A 48 -19.94 -20.23 1.55
C CYS A 48 -20.53 -19.35 2.66
N HIS A 49 -20.26 -18.04 2.65
CA HIS A 49 -20.81 -17.11 3.61
C HIS A 49 -22.16 -16.51 3.22
N LEU A 50 -22.62 -16.68 1.98
CA LEU A 50 -23.91 -16.19 1.49
C LEU A 50 -25.10 -16.54 2.41
N PRO A 51 -25.24 -17.78 2.91
CA PRO A 51 -26.37 -18.16 3.77
C PRO A 51 -26.36 -17.46 5.13
N TYR A 52 -25.19 -17.02 5.60
CA TYR A 52 -24.97 -16.47 6.94
C TYR A 52 -24.99 -14.93 6.98
N VAL A 53 -25.23 -14.29 5.84
CA VAL A 53 -25.33 -12.83 5.74
C VAL A 53 -26.79 -12.40 5.88
N ILE A 54 -27.02 -11.36 6.69
CA ILE A 54 -28.34 -10.76 6.90
C ILE A 54 -28.91 -10.27 5.56
N ASP A 55 -30.22 -10.42 5.34
CA ASP A 55 -30.87 -10.16 4.04
C ASP A 55 -30.53 -8.80 3.43
N ASN A 56 -30.48 -7.74 4.24
CA ASN A 56 -30.11 -6.39 3.79
C ASN A 56 -28.70 -6.29 3.18
N LYS A 57 -27.81 -7.24 3.47
CA LYS A 57 -26.45 -7.34 2.92
C LYS A 57 -26.30 -8.44 1.86
N LYS A 58 -27.28 -9.32 1.67
CA LYS A 58 -27.20 -10.40 0.67
C LYS A 58 -27.04 -9.85 -0.74
N LYS A 59 -27.84 -8.83 -1.11
CA LYS A 59 -27.69 -8.14 -2.40
C LYS A 59 -26.27 -7.59 -2.60
N PHE A 60 -25.75 -6.90 -1.59
CA PHE A 60 -24.40 -6.33 -1.63
C PHE A 60 -23.30 -7.41 -1.73
N LEU A 61 -23.48 -8.57 -1.11
CA LEU A 61 -22.56 -9.70 -1.23
C LEU A 61 -22.61 -10.31 -2.64
N LEU A 62 -23.80 -10.51 -3.22
CA LEU A 62 -23.94 -11.01 -4.59
C LEU A 62 -23.26 -10.09 -5.60
N GLU A 63 -23.48 -8.78 -5.50
CA GLU A 63 -22.78 -7.78 -6.33
C GLU A 63 -21.26 -7.84 -6.14
N THR A 64 -20.79 -8.12 -4.93
CA THR A 64 -19.34 -8.25 -4.66
C THR A 64 -18.78 -9.53 -5.30
N ILE A 65 -19.52 -10.63 -5.26
CA ILE A 65 -19.16 -11.90 -5.90
C ILE A 65 -19.10 -11.72 -7.42
N GLU A 66 -20.11 -11.08 -8.01
CA GLU A 66 -20.16 -10.80 -9.44
C GLU A 66 -19.00 -9.89 -9.89
N LEU A 67 -18.72 -8.84 -9.12
CA LEU A 67 -17.58 -7.96 -9.35
C LEU A 67 -16.25 -8.72 -9.35
N ILE A 68 -16.05 -9.66 -8.42
CA ILE A 68 -14.85 -10.49 -8.35
C ILE A 68 -14.76 -11.43 -9.55
N LYS A 69 -15.86 -12.09 -9.93
CA LYS A 69 -15.92 -12.97 -11.11
C LYS A 69 -15.54 -12.23 -12.39
N ASN A 70 -16.05 -11.01 -12.56
CA ASN A 70 -15.80 -10.18 -13.74
C ASN A 70 -14.36 -9.61 -13.78
N ASN A 71 -13.59 -9.75 -12.69
CA ASN A 71 -12.27 -9.16 -12.55
C ASN A 71 -11.20 -10.17 -12.12
N LYS A 72 -11.34 -11.46 -12.51
CA LYS A 72 -10.45 -12.56 -12.16
C LYS A 72 -8.96 -12.19 -12.28
N ASP A 73 -8.52 -11.77 -13.46
CA ASP A 73 -7.12 -11.41 -13.72
C ASP A 73 -6.64 -10.29 -12.79
N GLY A 74 -7.53 -9.34 -12.47
CA GLY A 74 -7.24 -8.25 -11.54
C GLY A 74 -7.05 -8.70 -10.08
N ILE A 75 -7.59 -9.86 -9.70
CA ILE A 75 -7.34 -10.50 -8.41
C ILE A 75 -6.03 -11.27 -8.47
N GLU A 76 -5.83 -12.12 -9.47
CA GLU A 76 -4.62 -12.95 -9.61
C GLU A 76 -3.36 -12.08 -9.70
N ASN A 77 -3.44 -10.96 -10.41
CA ASN A 77 -2.36 -9.99 -10.53
C ASN A 77 -1.97 -9.31 -9.20
N GLN A 78 -2.75 -9.45 -8.11
CA GLN A 78 -2.34 -8.93 -6.80
C GLN A 78 -1.09 -9.64 -6.25
N ALA A 79 -0.84 -10.89 -6.67
CA ALA A 79 0.34 -11.65 -6.27
C ALA A 79 1.63 -11.20 -6.98
N LEU A 80 1.52 -10.39 -8.05
CA LEU A 80 2.68 -9.92 -8.79
C LEU A 80 3.45 -8.87 -7.99
N GLU A 81 4.78 -8.98 -8.00
CA GLU A 81 5.69 -8.08 -7.29
C GLU A 81 5.54 -6.61 -7.72
N TYR A 82 5.24 -6.37 -9.00
CA TYR A 82 5.19 -5.03 -9.59
C TYR A 82 3.80 -4.65 -10.14
N ASN A 83 2.73 -4.89 -9.37
CA ASN A 83 1.39 -4.44 -9.73
C ASN A 83 1.12 -3.00 -9.28
N ILE A 84 1.65 -2.03 -10.04
CA ILE A 84 1.45 -0.59 -9.79
C ILE A 84 -0.05 -0.24 -9.91
N GLY A 85 -0.74 -0.82 -10.89
CA GLY A 85 -2.14 -0.50 -11.21
C GLY A 85 -3.11 -0.72 -10.04
N CYS A 86 -2.87 -1.70 -9.16
CA CYS A 86 -3.73 -1.92 -8.00
C CYS A 86 -3.46 -0.99 -6.80
N HIS A 87 -2.34 -0.26 -6.80
CA HIS A 87 -1.95 0.64 -5.70
C HIS A 87 -2.19 2.12 -6.03
N MET A 88 -2.14 2.47 -7.32
CA MET A 88 -2.22 3.86 -7.80
C MET A 88 -3.40 4.65 -7.26
N GLU A 89 -4.60 4.08 -7.23
CA GLU A 89 -5.78 4.84 -6.79
C GLU A 89 -5.69 5.22 -5.30
N GLY A 90 -5.30 4.27 -4.46
CA GLY A 90 -5.09 4.50 -3.04
C GLY A 90 -4.02 5.56 -2.80
N ASP A 91 -2.88 5.41 -3.46
CA ASP A 91 -1.73 6.31 -3.30
C ASP A 91 -2.07 7.74 -3.76
N VAL A 92 -2.72 7.89 -4.92
CA VAL A 92 -3.21 9.20 -5.40
C VAL A 92 -4.23 9.78 -4.43
N SER A 93 -5.23 9.01 -4.00
CA SER A 93 -6.26 9.47 -3.07
C SER A 93 -5.66 9.96 -1.75
N HIS A 94 -4.72 9.21 -1.19
CA HIS A 94 -4.02 9.57 0.04
C HIS A 94 -3.12 10.80 -0.15
N TYR A 95 -2.38 10.85 -1.27
CA TYR A 95 -1.54 11.99 -1.61
C TYR A 95 -2.37 13.27 -1.71
N ILE A 96 -3.44 13.29 -2.50
CA ILE A 96 -4.31 14.47 -2.65
C ILE A 96 -4.89 14.90 -1.30
N LYS A 97 -5.36 13.96 -0.46
CA LYS A 97 -5.86 14.28 0.89
C LYS A 97 -4.78 14.87 1.79
N SER A 98 -3.53 14.42 1.64
CA SER A 98 -2.39 14.95 2.42
C SER A 98 -1.99 16.35 1.97
N VAL A 99 -2.00 16.61 0.66
CA VAL A 99 -1.67 17.93 0.08
C VAL A 99 -2.74 18.95 0.46
N LYS A 100 -4.01 18.58 0.29
CA LYS A 100 -5.15 19.45 0.55
C LYS A 100 -5.38 19.72 2.05
N GLY A 101 -5.03 18.76 2.91
CA GLY A 101 -5.49 18.73 4.31
C GLY A 101 -6.91 18.16 4.43
N ARG A 102 -7.18 17.40 5.50
CA ARG A 102 -8.51 16.81 5.74
C ARG A 102 -9.55 17.93 5.90
N GLY A 103 -10.55 17.97 5.02
CA GLY A 103 -11.71 18.87 5.13
C GLY A 103 -11.51 20.29 4.59
N ALA A 104 -10.33 20.64 4.06
CA ALA A 104 -10.11 21.97 3.49
C ALA A 104 -10.96 22.19 2.23
N LYS A 105 -11.41 23.43 1.98
CA LYS A 105 -11.99 23.80 0.69
C LYS A 105 -10.88 24.37 -0.19
N ILE A 106 -10.81 23.90 -1.44
CA ILE A 106 -9.94 24.49 -2.45
C ILE A 106 -10.81 25.46 -3.22
N TYR A 107 -10.45 26.73 -3.22
CA TYR A 107 -11.28 27.80 -3.76
C TYR A 107 -11.05 28.03 -5.26
N CYS A 108 -9.87 27.71 -5.81
CA CYS A 108 -9.62 27.76 -7.25
C CYS A 108 -8.55 26.74 -7.72
N LYS A 109 -8.58 26.41 -9.02
CA LYS A 109 -7.69 25.42 -9.67
C LYS A 109 -6.21 25.81 -9.56
N GLU A 110 -5.91 27.09 -9.66
CA GLU A 110 -4.53 27.59 -9.62
C GLU A 110 -3.87 27.36 -8.27
N ILE A 111 -4.57 27.68 -7.17
CA ILE A 111 -4.10 27.39 -5.81
C ILE A 111 -3.86 25.89 -5.63
N PHE A 112 -4.75 25.04 -6.16
CA PHE A 112 -4.56 23.59 -6.06
C PHE A 112 -3.31 23.11 -6.79
N ASN A 113 -3.08 23.59 -8.02
CA ASN A 113 -1.89 23.25 -8.78
C ASN A 113 -0.62 23.70 -8.06
N ASN A 114 -0.62 24.92 -7.52
CA ASN A 114 0.52 25.45 -6.75
C ASN A 114 0.80 24.59 -5.50
N MET A 115 -0.24 24.11 -4.82
CA MET A 115 -0.09 23.18 -3.68
C MET A 115 0.52 21.83 -4.11
N LEU A 116 0.08 21.27 -5.23
CA LEU A 116 0.63 20.01 -5.77
C LEU A 116 2.10 20.17 -6.15
N ILE A 117 2.44 21.26 -6.85
CA ILE A 117 3.82 21.57 -7.27
C ILE A 117 4.71 21.74 -6.03
N SER A 118 4.29 22.56 -5.06
CA SER A 118 5.05 22.78 -3.82
C SER A 118 5.26 21.48 -3.04
N SER A 119 4.23 20.63 -2.96
CA SER A 119 4.35 19.33 -2.30
C SER A 119 5.35 18.41 -2.99
N MET A 120 5.32 18.36 -4.33
CA MET A 120 6.24 17.55 -5.12
C MET A 120 7.69 18.04 -5.01
N LEU A 121 7.90 19.36 -5.04
CA LEU A 121 9.23 19.97 -4.83
C LEU A 121 9.82 19.57 -3.47
N ARG A 122 9.01 19.62 -2.41
CA ARG A 122 9.42 19.21 -1.06
C ARG A 122 9.71 17.70 -0.94
N LEU A 123 9.00 16.86 -1.69
CA LEU A 123 9.32 15.43 -1.75
C LEU A 123 10.67 15.19 -2.44
N ASN A 124 10.89 15.84 -3.58
CA ASN A 124 12.12 15.73 -4.34
C ASN A 124 13.34 16.22 -3.53
N SER A 125 13.21 17.32 -2.78
CA SER A 125 14.29 17.81 -1.93
C SER A 125 14.68 16.79 -0.85
N LYS A 126 13.70 16.21 -0.16
CA LYS A 126 13.93 15.17 0.85
C LYS A 126 14.58 13.91 0.28
N ILE A 127 14.18 13.47 -0.91
CA ILE A 127 14.80 12.32 -1.59
C ILE A 127 16.28 12.61 -1.88
N ASN A 128 16.59 13.84 -2.33
CA ASN A 128 17.95 14.25 -2.59
C ASN A 128 18.79 14.31 -1.31
N GLU A 129 18.25 14.83 -0.21
CA GLU A 129 18.90 14.81 1.12
C GLU A 129 19.26 13.38 1.56
N VAL A 130 18.32 12.44 1.46
CA VAL A 130 18.56 11.04 1.82
C VAL A 130 19.62 10.38 0.94
N LYS A 131 19.65 10.70 -0.37
CA LYS A 131 20.71 10.22 -1.29
C LYS A 131 22.07 10.77 -0.90
N ILE A 132 22.15 12.05 -0.57
CA ILE A 132 23.38 12.72 -0.13
C ILE A 132 23.87 12.06 1.17
N GLU A 133 23.01 11.87 2.17
CA GLU A 133 23.36 11.26 3.45
C GLU A 133 23.91 9.83 3.28
N LYS A 134 23.26 9.01 2.46
CA LYS A 134 23.74 7.64 2.15
C LYS A 134 25.12 7.66 1.50
N ASN A 135 25.34 8.55 0.54
CA ASN A 135 26.63 8.69 -0.13
C ASN A 135 27.74 9.15 0.82
N THR A 136 27.44 10.06 1.75
CA THR A 136 28.39 10.53 2.77
C THR A 136 28.81 9.39 3.70
N LYS A 137 27.86 8.61 4.23
CA LYS A 137 28.16 7.45 5.08
C LYS A 137 28.99 6.37 4.37
N ILE A 138 28.73 6.13 3.09
CA ILE A 138 29.53 5.19 2.28
C ILE A 138 30.97 5.71 2.14
N LYS A 139 31.15 7.00 1.84
CA LYS A 139 32.49 7.62 1.73
C LYS A 139 33.26 7.56 3.05
N GLU A 140 32.60 7.81 4.18
CA GLU A 140 33.22 7.71 5.51
C GLU A 140 33.68 6.28 5.82
N LYS A 141 32.84 5.28 5.49
CA LYS A 141 33.17 3.86 5.67
C LYS A 141 34.37 3.43 4.81
N ILE A 142 34.44 3.91 3.57
CA ILE A 142 35.60 3.67 2.69
C ILE A 142 36.87 4.32 3.27
N LYS A 143 36.80 5.59 3.71
CA LYS A 143 37.93 6.28 4.35
C LYS A 143 38.43 5.53 5.59
N PHE A 144 37.51 5.07 6.44
CA PHE A 144 37.85 4.30 7.64
C PHE A 144 38.55 2.98 7.29
N ASN A 145 38.03 2.26 6.29
CA ASN A 145 38.66 1.00 5.84
C ASN A 145 40.06 1.22 5.27
N ILE A 146 40.27 2.28 4.47
CA ILE A 146 41.60 2.64 3.95
C ILE A 146 42.56 2.97 5.09
N PHE A 147 42.13 3.78 6.06
CA PHE A 147 42.95 4.10 7.24
C PHE A 147 43.36 2.84 8.02
N TYR A 148 42.41 1.93 8.26
CA TYR A 148 42.66 0.69 8.98
C TYR A 148 43.62 -0.25 8.22
N LEU A 149 43.49 -0.34 6.90
CA LEU A 149 44.41 -1.11 6.05
C LEU A 149 45.84 -0.55 6.08
N ASN A 150 45.99 0.77 6.01
CA ASN A 150 47.30 1.43 6.07
C ASN A 150 47.97 1.23 7.44
N GLN A 151 47.20 1.27 8.54
CA GLN A 151 47.72 0.97 9.88
C GLN A 151 48.24 -0.47 9.99
N ARG A 152 47.51 -1.45 9.43
CA ARG A 152 47.99 -2.84 9.38
C ARG A 152 49.27 -2.97 8.55
N GLN A 153 49.33 -2.36 7.37
CA GLN A 153 50.54 -2.44 6.52
C GLN A 153 51.77 -1.83 7.21
N ASN A 154 51.62 -0.70 7.91
CA ASN A 154 52.71 -0.08 8.66
C ASN A 154 53.20 -0.93 9.84
N GLN A 155 52.33 -1.74 10.46
CA GLN A 155 52.72 -2.70 11.50
C GLN A 155 53.51 -3.90 10.94
N PHE A 156 53.26 -4.30 9.69
CA PHE A 156 54.00 -5.39 9.03
C PHE A 156 55.38 -4.96 8.51
N LEU A 157 55.57 -3.68 8.20
CA LEU A 157 56.83 -3.11 7.70
C LEU A 157 57.80 -2.64 8.81
N SER A 158 57.37 -2.70 10.08
CA SER A 158 58.15 -2.30 11.26
C SER A 158 58.69 -3.48 12.09
N LEU A 159 58.54 -4.70 11.58
CA LEU A 159 59.16 -5.94 12.07
C LEU A 159 60.36 -6.31 11.19
#